data_AF-A0AAJ0ABI1-F1
#
_entry.id   AF-A0AAJ0ABI1-F1
#
_cell.length_a   1.000
_cell.length_b   1.000
_cell.length_c   1.000
_cell.angle_alpha   90.00
_cell.angle_beta   90.00
_cell.angle_gamma   90.00
#
_symmetry.space_group_name_H-M   'P 1'
#
loop_
_entity.id
_entity.type
_entity.pdbx_description
1 polymer ?
#
loop_
_entity_poly.entity_id
_entity_poly.type
_entity_poly.pdbx_seq_one_letter_code
_entity_poly.pdbx_strand_id
1 'polypeptide(L)'
;MTALASKGLSLSERLLNSHNTSNPGQFSESMHRAWWMSYLCRCNASIVSCTPFDEPIDSSSSKAPYPSSGEAPEVWAQYIRAEEALVAATLMLAALLKGFNSETTASSFNRNIGALDAVITHQLNQSNLGQPRAPVDNPESKLAICLHITTRARLMSARIKLHRYRAFMDHPQILRRFESIPPLDTSIGLAQGQVMHGNSGISQKASLVFPFSSNHSHEICLESATGIATELETLAGMGVRTTPVACSANLAGFTLMMISHFQTSANAPDHSMPSSAILDVHNKCKTQVKIAVNALNRFSNAFSFVKALKGQLVTAAVACDLYDTDLSN
;
A
#
# COMPACT_ATOMS: atom_id res chain seq x y z
N MET A 1 17.12 -0.09 9.33
CA MET A 1 15.91 0.79 9.29
C MET A 1 15.14 0.73 10.61
N THR A 2 14.68 -0.45 11.03
CA THR A 2 13.94 -0.69 12.28
C THR A 2 14.57 -0.08 13.53
N ALA A 3 15.87 -0.34 13.77
CA ALA A 3 16.58 0.22 14.94
C ALA A 3 16.63 1.76 14.94
N LEU A 4 16.77 2.39 13.76
CA LEU A 4 16.77 3.86 13.65
C LEU A 4 15.37 4.43 13.90
N ALA A 5 14.32 3.78 13.40
CA ALA A 5 12.94 4.20 13.65
C ALA A 5 12.59 4.08 15.14
N SER A 6 12.96 2.99 15.81
CA SER A 6 12.79 2.83 17.27
C SER A 6 13.55 3.89 18.05
N LYS A 7 14.80 4.18 17.67
CA LYS A 7 15.60 5.24 18.31
C LYS A 7 14.96 6.62 18.11
N GLY A 8 14.43 6.91 16.93
CA GLY A 8 13.72 8.15 16.62
C GLY A 8 12.47 8.33 17.49
N LEU A 9 11.64 7.29 17.59
CA LEU A 9 10.45 7.31 18.45
C LEU A 9 10.82 7.55 19.92
N SER A 10 11.78 6.80 20.47
CA SER A 10 12.26 6.98 21.84
C SER A 10 12.82 8.38 22.11
N LEU A 11 13.50 9.00 21.13
CA LEU A 11 13.94 10.39 21.24
C LEU A 11 12.74 11.35 21.30
N SER A 12 11.75 11.16 20.42
CA SER A 12 10.56 12.01 20.38
C SER A 12 9.68 11.89 21.64
N GLU A 13 9.57 10.71 22.22
CA GLU A 13 8.88 10.48 23.50
C GLU A 13 9.56 11.21 24.65
N ARG A 14 10.91 11.17 24.70
CA ARG A 14 11.67 11.92 25.71
C ARG A 14 11.46 13.42 25.59
N LEU A 15 11.44 13.95 24.36
CA LEU A 15 11.15 15.36 24.09
C LEU A 15 9.74 15.75 24.56
N LEU A 16 8.74 14.92 24.26
CA LEU A 16 7.36 15.16 24.68
C LEU A 16 7.23 15.16 26.22
N ASN A 17 7.85 14.19 26.88
CA ASN A 17 7.82 14.06 28.34
C ASN A 17 8.56 15.19 29.06
N SER A 18 9.67 15.69 28.50
CA SER A 18 10.43 16.79 29.13
C SER A 18 9.73 18.15 29.06
N HIS A 19 8.81 18.34 28.10
CA HIS A 19 8.12 19.63 27.90
C HIS A 19 6.69 19.66 28.45
N ASN A 20 6.03 18.52 28.62
CA ASN A 20 4.70 18.45 29.28
C ASN A 20 4.72 18.89 30.76
N THR A 21 5.90 19.06 31.36
CA THR A 21 6.08 19.51 32.75
C THR A 21 6.21 21.03 32.91
N SER A 22 6.18 21.83 31.83
CA SER A 22 6.43 23.29 31.92
C SER A 22 5.73 24.09 30.81
N ASN A 23 4.45 24.42 31.00
CA ASN A 23 3.56 25.18 30.10
C ASN A 23 3.44 24.60 28.67
N PRO A 24 2.28 24.71 28.00
CA PRO A 24 2.20 24.48 26.56
C PRO A 24 3.04 25.56 25.87
N GLY A 25 4.33 25.28 25.68
CA GLY A 25 5.29 26.20 25.10
C GLY A 25 5.02 26.43 23.61
N GLN A 26 5.64 27.48 23.07
CA GLN A 26 5.65 27.87 21.64
C GLN A 26 5.98 26.72 20.66
N PHE A 27 6.52 25.60 21.15
CA PHE A 27 6.98 24.46 20.36
C PHE A 27 6.08 23.21 20.44
N SER A 28 4.91 23.28 21.11
CA SER A 28 4.00 22.14 21.30
C SER A 28 3.63 21.45 20.00
N GLU A 29 3.20 22.21 18.99
CA GLU A 29 2.84 21.69 17.67
C GLU A 29 4.01 20.97 16.99
N SER A 30 5.21 21.55 17.04
CA SER A 30 6.42 20.94 16.48
C SER A 30 6.75 19.61 17.14
N MET A 31 6.54 19.50 18.46
CA MET A 31 6.75 18.25 19.20
C MET A 31 5.71 17.19 18.86
N HIS A 32 4.42 17.56 18.73
CA HIS A 32 3.38 16.62 18.29
C HIS A 32 3.70 16.08 16.89
N ARG A 33 4.06 16.95 15.94
CA ARG A 33 4.47 16.55 14.59
C ARG A 33 5.71 15.65 14.62
N ALA A 34 6.73 15.99 15.40
CA ALA A 34 7.94 15.17 15.52
C ALA A 34 7.64 13.77 16.07
N TRP A 35 6.76 13.67 17.07
CA TRP A 35 6.34 12.40 17.65
C TRP A 35 5.55 11.54 16.65
N TRP A 36 4.50 12.10 16.03
CA TRP A 36 3.69 11.38 15.06
C TRP A 36 4.48 10.99 13.80
N MET A 37 5.40 11.83 13.33
CA MET A 37 6.29 11.47 12.21
C MET A 37 7.27 10.35 12.60
N SER A 38 7.72 10.30 13.85
CA SER A 38 8.57 9.21 14.36
C SER A 38 7.78 7.90 14.46
N TYR A 39 6.53 7.97 14.91
CA TYR A 39 5.59 6.84 14.90
C TYR A 39 5.35 6.32 13.47
N LEU A 40 5.07 7.21 12.51
CA LEU A 40 4.92 6.86 11.10
C LEU A 40 6.19 6.24 10.49
N CYS A 41 7.38 6.69 10.90
CA CYS A 41 8.63 6.04 10.52
C CYS A 41 8.71 4.60 11.04
N ARG A 42 8.19 4.34 12.25
CA ARG A 42 8.11 3.00 12.83
C ARG A 42 7.13 2.11 12.07
N CYS A 43 5.96 2.63 11.69
CA CYS A 43 5.01 1.94 10.82
C CYS A 43 5.65 1.59 9.47
N ASN A 44 6.29 2.55 8.80
CA ASN A 44 6.97 2.32 7.52
C ASN A 44 8.11 1.29 7.65
N ALA A 45 8.88 1.31 8.74
CA ALA A 45 9.89 0.30 8.99
C ALA A 45 9.26 -1.11 9.09
N SER A 46 8.15 -1.26 9.82
CA SER A 46 7.40 -2.52 9.92
C SER A 46 6.86 -2.99 8.56
N ILE A 47 6.33 -2.07 7.75
CA ILE A 47 5.83 -2.37 6.40
C ILE A 47 6.94 -2.89 5.49
N VAL A 48 8.14 -2.30 5.56
CA VAL A 48 9.28 -2.68 4.72
C VAL A 48 9.92 -3.99 5.21
N SER A 49 10.13 -4.15 6.52
CA SER A 49 10.75 -5.36 7.08
C SER A 49 9.78 -6.54 7.19
N CYS A 50 8.47 -6.31 7.03
CA CYS A 50 7.42 -7.30 7.28
C CYS A 50 7.49 -7.90 8.70
N THR A 51 7.93 -7.12 9.68
CA THR A 51 8.05 -7.53 11.09
C THR A 51 7.13 -6.69 11.97
N PRO A 52 6.49 -7.28 13.00
CA PRO A 52 5.68 -6.52 13.95
C PRO A 52 6.56 -5.54 14.76
N PHE A 53 5.90 -4.68 15.53
CA PHE A 53 6.59 -3.87 16.52
C PHE A 53 7.12 -4.75 17.65
N ASP A 54 8.31 -4.41 18.16
CA ASP A 54 8.91 -5.14 19.30
C ASP A 54 8.10 -4.93 20.57
N GLU A 55 7.45 -3.76 20.70
CA GLU A 55 6.54 -3.41 21.78
C GLU A 55 5.25 -2.86 21.17
N PRO A 56 4.05 -3.29 21.64
CA PRO A 56 2.79 -2.76 21.16
C PRO A 56 2.68 -1.28 21.52
N ILE A 57 2.68 -0.42 20.50
CA ILE A 57 2.44 1.01 20.66
C ILE A 57 0.93 1.22 20.54
N ASP A 58 0.29 1.52 21.66
CA ASP A 58 -1.10 1.95 21.65
C ASP A 58 -1.15 3.45 21.33
N SER A 59 -1.45 3.74 20.06
CA SER A 59 -1.64 5.11 19.57
C SER A 59 -2.80 5.83 20.26
N SER A 60 -3.75 5.10 20.85
CA SER A 60 -4.91 5.67 21.55
C SER A 60 -4.64 6.04 23.02
N SER A 61 -3.67 5.40 23.67
CA SER A 61 -3.17 5.79 25.01
C SER A 61 -1.99 6.75 24.97
N SER A 62 -1.52 7.08 23.77
CA SER A 62 -0.43 8.03 23.58
C SER A 62 -0.84 9.43 24.05
N LYS A 63 -0.01 10.03 24.90
CA LYS A 63 -0.26 11.35 25.51
C LYS A 63 -0.16 12.52 24.52
N ALA A 64 0.24 12.28 23.28
CA ALA A 64 0.43 13.32 22.26
C ALA A 64 -0.90 13.62 21.54
N PRO A 65 -1.45 14.84 21.63
CA PRO A 65 -2.52 15.30 20.75
C PRO A 65 -2.14 15.12 19.27
N TYR A 66 -3.15 14.92 18.42
CA TYR A 66 -2.92 15.00 16.97
C TYR A 66 -2.45 16.40 16.59
N PRO A 67 -1.58 16.54 15.57
CA PRO A 67 -1.13 17.84 15.12
C PRO A 67 -2.29 18.65 14.53
N SER A 68 -2.19 19.97 14.65
CA SER A 68 -3.13 20.91 14.07
C SER A 68 -3.04 20.86 12.53
N SER A 69 -4.15 21.06 11.82
CA SER A 69 -4.19 21.05 10.35
C SER A 69 -5.15 22.10 9.77
N GLY A 70 -5.31 23.21 10.51
CA GLY A 70 -6.24 24.28 10.16
C GLY A 70 -7.69 23.78 10.17
N GLU A 71 -8.35 23.84 9.03
CA GLU A 71 -9.78 23.54 8.87
C GLU A 71 -10.11 22.03 8.76
N ALA A 72 -9.11 21.15 8.77
CA ALA A 72 -9.29 19.70 8.58
C ALA A 72 -8.73 18.86 9.75
N PRO A 73 -9.19 19.08 11.01
CA PRO A 73 -8.57 18.55 12.22
C PRO A 73 -8.44 17.01 12.26
N GLU A 74 -9.29 16.30 11.53
CA GLU A 74 -9.28 14.83 11.45
C GLU A 74 -8.20 14.23 10.53
N VAL A 75 -7.55 15.02 9.66
CA VAL A 75 -6.70 14.48 8.59
C VAL A 75 -5.49 13.71 9.11
N TRP A 76 -4.89 14.15 10.23
CA TRP A 76 -3.79 13.45 10.86
C TRP A 76 -4.23 12.11 11.44
N ALA A 77 -5.34 12.10 12.17
CA ALA A 77 -5.88 10.89 12.77
C ALA A 77 -6.28 9.87 11.69
N GLN A 78 -6.85 10.32 10.57
CA GLN A 78 -7.14 9.47 9.42
C GLN A 78 -5.86 8.88 8.81
N TYR A 79 -4.83 9.71 8.61
CA TYR A 79 -3.55 9.25 8.04
C TYR A 79 -2.87 8.20 8.91
N ILE A 80 -2.84 8.43 10.23
CA ILE A 80 -2.24 7.49 11.20
C ILE A 80 -2.98 6.15 11.16
N ARG A 81 -4.31 6.15 11.21
CA ARG A 81 -5.12 4.93 11.11
C ARG A 81 -4.93 4.19 9.78
N ALA A 82 -4.73 4.92 8.68
CA ALA A 82 -4.44 4.32 7.39
C ALA A 82 -3.08 3.62 7.36
N GLU A 83 -2.07 4.17 8.02
CA GLU A 83 -0.74 3.55 8.14
C GLU A 83 -0.77 2.33 9.06
N GLU A 84 -1.53 2.37 10.16
CA GLU A 84 -1.80 1.20 11.02
C GLU A 84 -2.51 0.07 10.26
N ALA A 85 -3.54 0.40 9.48
CA ALA A 85 -4.23 -0.57 8.63
C ALA A 85 -3.28 -1.19 7.58
N LEU A 86 -2.36 -0.40 7.04
CA LEU A 86 -1.34 -0.88 6.10
C LEU A 86 -0.29 -1.79 6.77
N VAL A 87 0.12 -1.49 8.00
CA VAL A 87 0.95 -2.37 8.83
C VAL A 87 0.21 -3.70 9.05
N ALA A 88 -1.03 -3.65 9.52
CA ALA A 88 -1.84 -4.84 9.79
C ALA A 88 -2.00 -5.71 8.53
N ALA A 89 -2.32 -5.13 7.37
CA ALA A 89 -2.44 -5.86 6.10
C ALA A 89 -1.10 -6.46 5.65
N THR A 90 0.02 -5.76 5.89
CA THR A 90 1.36 -6.26 5.56
C THR A 90 1.73 -7.47 6.43
N LEU A 91 1.51 -7.38 7.74
CA LEU A 91 1.81 -8.47 8.67
C LEU A 91 0.88 -9.67 8.45
N MET A 92 -0.39 -9.42 8.12
CA MET A 92 -1.34 -10.46 7.72
C MET A 92 -0.83 -11.24 6.50
N LEU A 93 -0.42 -10.53 5.46
CA LEU A 93 0.13 -11.15 4.26
C LEU A 93 1.43 -11.91 4.55
N ALA A 94 2.34 -11.34 5.36
CA ALA A 94 3.57 -12.00 5.74
C ALA A 94 3.31 -13.29 6.53
N ALA A 95 2.32 -13.28 7.43
CA ALA A 95 1.89 -14.47 8.18
C ALA A 95 1.27 -15.53 7.27
N LEU A 96 0.43 -15.13 6.30
CA LEU A 96 -0.13 -16.05 5.29
C LEU A 96 0.98 -16.74 4.48
N LEU A 97 1.98 -15.98 4.04
CA LEU A 97 3.10 -16.50 3.23
C LEU A 97 4.04 -17.42 4.01
N LYS A 98 4.12 -17.27 5.35
CA LYS A 98 4.84 -18.21 6.22
C LYS A 98 4.12 -19.55 6.36
N GLY A 99 2.84 -19.62 5.99
CA GLY A 99 2.01 -20.80 6.10
C GLY A 99 1.42 -21.00 7.50
N PHE A 100 0.49 -21.93 7.59
CA PHE A 100 -0.19 -22.35 8.82
C PHE A 100 -0.51 -23.84 8.73
N ASN A 101 -0.65 -24.50 9.88
CA ASN A 101 -0.79 -25.96 9.97
C ASN A 101 -2.10 -26.43 10.62
N SER A 102 -3.03 -25.52 10.93
CA SER A 102 -4.30 -25.86 11.57
C SER A 102 -5.50 -25.12 10.97
N GLU A 103 -6.67 -25.77 11.01
CA GLU A 103 -7.94 -25.15 10.60
C GLU A 103 -8.36 -24.00 11.51
N THR A 104 -8.01 -24.06 12.80
CA THR A 104 -8.22 -22.96 13.75
C THR A 104 -7.46 -21.70 13.33
N THR A 105 -6.22 -21.85 12.87
CA THR A 105 -5.43 -20.74 12.32
C THR A 105 -6.04 -20.23 11.02
N ALA A 106 -6.50 -21.11 10.13
CA ALA A 106 -7.18 -20.72 8.89
C ALA A 106 -8.45 -19.87 9.18
N SER A 107 -9.29 -20.33 10.11
CA SER A 107 -10.50 -19.64 10.52
C SER A 107 -10.21 -18.28 11.16
N SER A 108 -9.09 -18.19 11.90
CA SER A 108 -8.60 -16.92 12.45
C SER A 108 -8.18 -15.94 11.36
N PHE A 109 -7.48 -16.42 10.31
CA PHE A 109 -7.19 -15.61 9.14
C PHE A 109 -8.47 -15.12 8.47
N ASN A 110 -9.45 -15.98 8.25
CA ASN A 110 -10.72 -15.61 7.62
C ASN A 110 -11.40 -14.45 8.34
N ARG A 111 -11.58 -14.60 9.67
CA ARG A 111 -12.18 -13.54 10.50
C ARG A 111 -11.36 -12.26 10.49
N ASN A 112 -10.03 -12.36 10.67
CA ASN A 112 -9.18 -11.19 10.79
C ASN A 112 -9.05 -10.44 9.45
N ILE A 113 -9.03 -11.15 8.32
CA ILE A 113 -9.05 -10.57 6.98
C ILE A 113 -10.36 -9.84 6.75
N GLY A 114 -11.51 -10.47 7.06
CA GLY A 114 -12.82 -9.84 6.91
C GLY A 114 -12.97 -8.59 7.79
N ALA A 115 -12.53 -8.65 9.04
CA ALA A 115 -12.57 -7.51 9.96
C ALA A 115 -11.68 -6.35 9.47
N LEU A 116 -10.46 -6.66 9.02
CA LEU A 116 -9.53 -5.64 8.52
C LEU A 116 -10.06 -5.00 7.22
N ASP A 117 -10.62 -5.78 6.30
CA ASP A 117 -11.24 -5.25 5.09
C ASP A 117 -12.40 -4.29 5.39
N ALA A 118 -13.26 -4.65 6.35
CA ALA A 118 -14.36 -3.80 6.79
C ALA A 118 -13.85 -2.46 7.37
N VAL A 119 -12.78 -2.50 8.18
CA VAL A 119 -12.13 -1.30 8.72
C VAL A 119 -11.57 -0.43 7.60
N ILE A 120 -10.85 -1.01 6.64
CA ILE A 120 -10.25 -0.26 5.54
C ILE A 120 -11.35 0.38 4.66
N THR A 121 -12.38 -0.38 4.31
CA THR A 121 -13.53 0.08 3.52
C THR A 121 -14.26 1.22 4.22
N HIS A 122 -14.50 1.10 5.53
CA HIS A 122 -15.10 2.16 6.32
C HIS A 122 -14.25 3.45 6.29
N GLN A 123 -12.93 3.35 6.48
CA GLN A 123 -12.04 4.51 6.44
C GLN A 123 -11.97 5.16 5.04
N LEU A 124 -11.99 4.36 3.97
CA LEU A 124 -12.06 4.89 2.60
C LEU A 124 -13.35 5.67 2.36
N ASN A 125 -14.50 5.14 2.82
CA ASN A 125 -15.78 5.83 2.70
C ASN A 125 -15.80 7.14 3.48
N GLN A 126 -15.23 7.17 4.69
CA GLN A 126 -15.07 8.41 5.46
C GLN A 126 -14.17 9.42 4.74
N SER A 127 -13.08 8.98 4.12
CA SER A 127 -12.19 9.87 3.38
C SER A 127 -12.89 10.55 2.19
N ASN A 128 -13.86 9.91 1.54
CA ASN A 128 -14.58 10.53 0.41
C ASN A 128 -15.44 11.74 0.80
N LEU A 129 -15.83 11.87 2.08
CA LEU A 129 -16.77 12.89 2.54
C LEU A 129 -16.12 14.25 2.85
N GLY A 130 -14.79 14.30 2.97
CA GLY A 130 -14.04 15.47 3.46
C GLY A 130 -13.06 16.07 2.45
N GLN A 131 -13.28 15.90 1.14
CA GLN A 131 -12.33 16.37 0.12
C GLN A 131 -12.17 17.90 0.19
N PRO A 132 -10.95 18.44 0.44
CA PRO A 132 -10.75 19.88 0.51
C PRO A 132 -11.06 20.52 -0.84
N ARG A 133 -12.06 21.40 -0.88
CA ARG A 133 -12.44 22.15 -2.08
C ARG A 133 -11.64 23.44 -2.13
N ALA A 134 -10.89 23.58 -3.23
CA ALA A 134 -10.08 24.72 -3.66
C ALA A 134 -8.60 24.75 -3.19
N PRO A 135 -7.68 25.14 -4.08
CA PRO A 135 -6.30 25.44 -3.69
C PRO A 135 -6.31 26.75 -2.89
N VAL A 136 -6.11 26.64 -1.58
CA VAL A 136 -5.73 27.79 -0.75
C VAL A 136 -4.22 27.86 -0.76
N ASP A 137 -3.63 29.04 -1.01
CA ASP A 137 -2.17 29.23 -1.04
C ASP A 137 -1.47 29.08 0.32
N ASN A 138 -2.22 28.66 1.34
CA ASN A 138 -1.74 28.35 2.66
C ASN A 138 -1.00 27.00 2.70
N PRO A 139 0.22 26.92 3.24
CA PRO A 139 0.97 25.66 3.37
C PRO A 139 0.24 24.58 4.18
N GLU A 140 -0.53 24.95 5.21
CA GLU A 140 -1.30 23.97 6.00
C GLU A 140 -2.45 23.36 5.21
N SER A 141 -3.12 24.13 4.35
CA SER A 141 -4.14 23.60 3.44
C SER A 141 -3.53 22.65 2.41
N LYS A 142 -2.35 22.98 1.86
CA LYS A 142 -1.60 22.08 0.97
C LYS A 142 -1.20 20.80 1.70
N LEU A 143 -0.74 20.89 2.94
CA LEU A 143 -0.44 19.72 3.79
C LEU A 143 -1.68 18.85 4.01
N ALA A 144 -2.83 19.44 4.36
CA ALA A 144 -4.08 18.70 4.56
C ALA A 144 -4.50 17.92 3.30
N ILE A 145 -4.42 18.55 2.12
CA ILE A 145 -4.69 17.85 0.85
C ILE A 145 -3.69 16.71 0.61
N CYS A 146 -2.40 16.94 0.86
CA CYS A 146 -1.38 15.91 0.72
C CYS A 146 -1.61 14.72 1.65
N LEU A 147 -1.94 14.98 2.92
CA LEU A 147 -2.24 13.95 3.91
C LEU A 147 -3.50 13.18 3.53
N HIS A 148 -4.53 13.87 3.05
CA HIS A 148 -5.76 13.23 2.58
C HIS A 148 -5.51 12.26 1.41
N ILE A 149 -4.81 12.73 0.37
CA ILE A 149 -4.48 11.90 -0.79
C ILE A 149 -3.57 10.73 -0.37
N THR A 150 -2.58 11.00 0.48
CA THR A 150 -1.69 9.96 1.01
C THR A 150 -2.48 8.91 1.82
N THR A 151 -3.41 9.34 2.67
CA THR A 151 -4.29 8.46 3.45
C THR A 151 -5.02 7.48 2.55
N ARG A 152 -5.63 7.99 1.48
CA ARG A 152 -6.35 7.17 0.49
C ARG A 152 -5.43 6.18 -0.21
N ALA A 153 -4.27 6.64 -0.67
CA ALA A 153 -3.28 5.78 -1.29
C ALA A 153 -2.77 4.67 -0.34
N ARG A 154 -2.61 4.96 0.95
CA ARG A 154 -2.23 3.97 1.98
C ARG A 154 -3.34 2.95 2.24
N LEU A 155 -4.59 3.37 2.34
CA LEU A 155 -5.74 2.47 2.50
C LEU A 155 -5.93 1.56 1.28
N MET A 156 -5.81 2.11 0.06
CA MET A 156 -5.84 1.31 -1.16
C MET A 156 -4.65 0.34 -1.24
N SER A 157 -3.47 0.75 -0.76
CA SER A 157 -2.30 -0.16 -0.65
C SER A 157 -2.57 -1.30 0.34
N ALA A 158 -3.29 -1.01 1.44
CA ALA A 158 -3.69 -2.02 2.42
C ALA A 158 -4.70 -3.01 1.82
N ARG A 159 -5.72 -2.53 1.07
CA ARG A 159 -6.64 -3.40 0.31
C ARG A 159 -5.89 -4.29 -0.67
N ILE A 160 -4.97 -3.73 -1.47
CA ILE A 160 -4.16 -4.54 -2.39
C ILE A 160 -3.40 -5.64 -1.64
N LYS A 161 -2.73 -5.32 -0.53
CA LYS A 161 -1.98 -6.34 0.24
C LYS A 161 -2.88 -7.44 0.79
N LEU A 162 -4.09 -7.10 1.21
CA LEU A 162 -5.06 -8.05 1.76
C LEU A 162 -5.66 -8.97 0.67
N HIS A 163 -5.97 -8.42 -0.49
CA HIS A 163 -6.68 -9.13 -1.57
C HIS A 163 -5.77 -9.81 -2.59
N ARG A 164 -4.55 -9.28 -2.85
CA ARG A 164 -3.71 -9.74 -3.96
C ARG A 164 -3.37 -11.23 -3.89
N TYR A 165 -3.15 -11.76 -2.68
CA TYR A 165 -2.86 -13.18 -2.56
C TYR A 165 -4.08 -14.01 -2.99
N ARG A 166 -5.27 -13.67 -2.48
CA ARG A 166 -6.50 -14.38 -2.88
C ARG A 166 -6.81 -14.25 -4.37
N ALA A 167 -6.55 -13.08 -4.95
CA ALA A 167 -6.79 -12.78 -6.36
C ALA A 167 -5.90 -13.58 -7.32
N PHE A 168 -4.69 -13.97 -6.90
CA PHE A 168 -3.68 -14.57 -7.79
C PHE A 168 -3.14 -15.92 -7.30
N MET A 169 -3.57 -16.45 -6.15
CA MET A 169 -3.08 -17.73 -5.60
C MET A 169 -3.34 -18.93 -6.52
N ASP A 170 -4.37 -18.86 -7.34
CA ASP A 170 -4.70 -19.90 -8.32
C ASP A 170 -3.78 -19.83 -9.57
N HIS A 171 -2.86 -18.85 -9.61
CA HIS A 171 -1.94 -18.58 -10.72
C HIS A 171 -0.46 -18.49 -10.26
N PRO A 172 0.13 -19.60 -9.79
CA PRO A 172 1.47 -19.60 -9.19
C PRO A 172 2.60 -19.21 -10.15
N GLN A 173 2.37 -19.19 -11.47
CA GLN A 173 3.33 -18.69 -12.45
C GLN A 173 3.41 -17.15 -12.45
N ILE A 174 2.28 -16.48 -12.19
CA ILE A 174 2.21 -15.02 -12.04
C ILE A 174 2.98 -14.66 -10.77
N LEU A 175 2.68 -15.31 -9.64
CA LEU A 175 3.39 -15.08 -8.38
C LEU A 175 4.91 -15.26 -8.50
N ARG A 176 5.38 -16.38 -9.09
CA ARG A 176 6.82 -16.64 -9.30
C ARG A 176 7.54 -15.62 -10.19
N ARG A 177 6.89 -15.12 -11.25
CA ARG A 177 7.49 -14.09 -12.12
C ARG A 177 7.72 -12.78 -11.37
N PHE A 178 6.81 -12.42 -10.46
CA PHE A 178 6.94 -11.20 -9.64
C PHE A 178 7.81 -11.39 -8.38
N GLU A 179 8.08 -12.64 -7.97
CA GLU A 179 9.11 -12.98 -6.97
C GLU A 179 10.53 -12.91 -7.54
N SER A 180 10.70 -13.15 -8.84
CA SER A 180 12.01 -13.15 -9.53
C SER A 180 12.58 -11.76 -9.84
N ILE A 181 11.85 -10.69 -9.54
CA ILE A 181 12.36 -9.32 -9.58
C ILE A 181 12.99 -9.08 -8.20
N PRO A 182 14.32 -8.85 -8.10
CA PRO A 182 15.02 -8.96 -6.84
C PRO A 182 14.44 -7.94 -5.84
N PRO A 183 13.93 -8.37 -4.67
CA PRO A 183 13.80 -7.48 -3.56
C PRO A 183 15.20 -7.21 -3.02
N LEU A 184 15.48 -5.94 -2.75
CA LEU A 184 16.60 -5.51 -1.93
C LEU A 184 16.64 -6.38 -0.65
N ASP A 185 17.71 -7.17 -0.50
CA ASP A 185 18.15 -7.91 0.70
C ASP A 185 17.16 -8.01 1.86
N THR A 186 16.03 -8.68 1.63
CA THR A 186 15.13 -9.08 2.71
C THR A 186 15.06 -10.59 2.66
N SER A 187 15.72 -11.22 3.63
CA SER A 187 15.84 -12.65 3.85
C SER A 187 14.51 -13.32 4.24
N ILE A 188 13.44 -13.02 3.51
CA ILE A 188 12.24 -13.85 3.47
C ILE A 188 12.36 -14.62 2.16
N GLY A 189 13.22 -15.64 2.17
CA GLY A 189 13.07 -16.72 1.21
C GLY A 189 11.65 -17.26 1.38
N LEU A 190 10.81 -17.04 0.38
CA LEU A 190 9.55 -17.77 0.28
C LEU A 190 9.95 -19.25 0.39
N ALA A 191 9.49 -19.88 1.47
CA ALA A 191 9.80 -21.26 1.71
C ALA A 191 9.41 -22.04 0.44
N GLN A 192 10.40 -22.64 -0.21
CA GLN A 192 10.20 -23.82 -1.03
C GLN A 192 9.52 -24.84 -0.12
N GLY A 193 8.19 -24.88 -0.14
CA GLY A 193 7.41 -25.62 0.84
C GLY A 193 5.98 -25.76 0.40
N GLN A 194 5.74 -26.80 -0.40
CA GLN A 194 4.43 -27.28 -0.87
C GLN A 194 3.76 -26.43 -1.96
N VAL A 195 4.23 -26.63 -3.19
CA VAL A 195 3.33 -26.60 -4.36
C VAL A 195 2.23 -27.63 -4.08
N MET A 196 1.07 -27.16 -3.62
CA MET A 196 -0.11 -27.99 -3.44
C MET A 196 -0.59 -28.42 -4.83
N HIS A 197 -0.23 -29.63 -5.24
CA HIS A 197 -0.77 -30.26 -6.45
C HIS A 197 -2.21 -30.74 -6.18
N GLY A 198 -3.19 -30.13 -6.85
CA GLY A 198 -4.58 -30.60 -6.91
C GLY A 198 -5.61 -29.46 -7.00
N ASN A 199 -6.20 -29.25 -8.19
CA ASN A 199 -7.11 -28.14 -8.48
C ASN A 199 -8.41 -28.12 -7.63
N SER A 200 -8.86 -29.23 -7.07
CA SER A 200 -10.07 -29.27 -6.22
C SER A 200 -9.80 -28.95 -4.74
N GLY A 201 -8.59 -29.20 -4.23
CA GLY A 201 -8.23 -28.99 -2.83
C GLY A 201 -7.81 -27.56 -2.48
N ILE A 202 -7.31 -26.80 -3.45
CA ILE A 202 -6.85 -25.41 -3.25
C ILE A 202 -8.05 -24.48 -2.99
N SER A 203 -9.13 -24.62 -3.77
CA SER A 203 -10.33 -23.78 -3.64
C SER A 203 -11.04 -23.97 -2.29
N GLN A 204 -11.16 -25.22 -1.82
CA GLN A 204 -11.80 -25.54 -0.54
C GLN A 204 -10.97 -25.07 0.67
N LYS A 205 -9.63 -25.14 0.58
CA LYS A 205 -8.75 -24.55 1.59
C LYS A 205 -8.73 -23.03 1.53
N ALA A 206 -8.88 -22.42 0.36
CA ALA A 206 -8.95 -20.97 0.21
C ALA A 206 -10.18 -20.38 0.91
N SER A 207 -11.35 -21.04 0.84
CA SER A 207 -12.56 -20.59 1.56
C SER A 207 -12.44 -20.65 3.09
N LEU A 208 -11.57 -21.52 3.62
CA LEU A 208 -11.29 -21.55 5.07
C LEU A 208 -10.44 -20.35 5.52
N VAL A 209 -9.67 -19.75 4.63
CA VAL A 209 -8.72 -18.66 4.94
C VAL A 209 -9.25 -17.31 4.52
N PHE A 210 -9.96 -17.22 3.39
CA PHE A 210 -10.40 -15.97 2.80
C PHE A 210 -11.93 -15.88 2.83
N PRO A 211 -12.50 -14.78 3.33
CA PRO A 211 -13.94 -14.55 3.31
C PRO A 211 -14.45 -14.10 1.92
N PHE A 212 -13.57 -14.05 0.92
CA PHE A 212 -13.84 -13.50 -0.40
C PHE A 212 -13.47 -14.48 -1.52
N SER A 213 -14.16 -14.36 -2.65
CA SER A 213 -13.79 -15.09 -3.87
C SER A 213 -12.53 -14.50 -4.52
N SER A 214 -11.92 -15.28 -5.42
CA SER A 214 -10.78 -14.82 -6.24
C SER A 214 -11.19 -13.62 -7.10
N ASN A 215 -12.32 -13.72 -7.79
CA ASN A 215 -12.84 -12.67 -8.68
C ASN A 215 -13.12 -11.36 -7.92
N HIS A 216 -13.76 -11.45 -6.74
CA HIS A 216 -14.02 -10.27 -5.92
C HIS A 216 -12.70 -9.60 -5.48
N SER A 217 -11.72 -10.41 -5.07
CA SER A 217 -10.40 -9.89 -4.69
C SER A 217 -9.66 -9.26 -5.88
N HIS A 218 -9.84 -9.81 -7.08
CA HIS A 218 -9.28 -9.28 -8.31
C HIS A 218 -9.88 -7.90 -8.67
N GLU A 219 -11.19 -7.75 -8.59
CA GLU A 219 -11.90 -6.48 -8.80
C GLU A 219 -11.42 -5.41 -7.79
N ILE A 220 -11.31 -5.77 -6.51
CA ILE A 220 -10.82 -4.87 -5.46
C ILE A 220 -9.37 -4.45 -5.74
N CYS A 221 -8.52 -5.37 -6.19
CA CYS A 221 -7.14 -5.03 -6.57
C CYS A 221 -7.09 -4.06 -7.75
N LEU A 222 -7.93 -4.25 -8.78
CA LEU A 222 -8.01 -3.36 -9.94
C LEU A 222 -8.51 -1.97 -9.55
N GLU A 223 -9.59 -1.90 -8.77
CA GLU A 223 -10.16 -0.68 -8.23
C GLU A 223 -9.11 0.10 -7.42
N SER A 224 -8.47 -0.58 -6.48
CA SER A 224 -7.48 0.03 -5.58
C SER A 224 -6.23 0.51 -6.33
N ALA A 225 -5.71 -0.28 -7.27
CA ALA A 225 -4.52 0.10 -8.03
C ALA A 225 -4.79 1.27 -8.99
N THR A 226 -5.97 1.28 -9.63
CA THR A 226 -6.41 2.43 -10.43
C THR A 226 -6.59 3.67 -9.55
N GLY A 227 -7.23 3.52 -8.39
CA GLY A 227 -7.44 4.61 -7.44
C GLY A 227 -6.11 5.26 -7.00
N ILE A 228 -5.09 4.45 -6.66
CA ILE A 228 -3.76 4.97 -6.32
C ILE A 228 -3.18 5.80 -7.47
N ALA A 229 -3.28 5.32 -8.71
CA ALA A 229 -2.76 6.05 -9.86
C ALA A 229 -3.50 7.39 -10.08
N THR A 230 -4.83 7.44 -9.93
CA THR A 230 -5.60 8.69 -9.96
C THR A 230 -5.19 9.68 -8.86
N GLU A 231 -4.98 9.18 -7.63
CA GLU A 231 -4.49 10.00 -6.51
C GLU A 231 -3.10 10.58 -6.79
N LEU A 232 -2.20 9.79 -7.39
CA LEU A 232 -0.87 10.24 -7.80
C LEU A 232 -0.93 11.31 -8.88
N GLU A 233 -1.84 11.18 -9.84
CA GLU A 233 -2.07 12.20 -10.87
C GLU A 233 -2.60 13.51 -10.27
N THR A 234 -3.47 13.41 -9.27
CA THR A 234 -3.98 14.58 -8.53
C THR A 234 -2.85 15.32 -7.81
N LEU A 235 -2.00 14.61 -7.05
CA LEU A 235 -0.79 15.19 -6.43
C LEU A 235 0.12 15.82 -7.48
N ALA A 236 0.24 15.15 -8.62
CA ALA A 236 1.07 15.59 -9.72
C ALA A 236 0.59 16.90 -10.34
N GLY A 237 -0.72 17.07 -10.53
CA GLY A 237 -1.35 18.30 -11.02
C GLY A 237 -1.17 19.48 -10.06
N MET A 238 -1.08 19.21 -8.76
CA MET A 238 -0.81 20.23 -7.74
C MET A 238 0.67 20.64 -7.63
N GLY A 239 1.57 20.03 -8.42
CA GLY A 239 3.01 20.26 -8.31
C GLY A 239 3.64 19.71 -7.03
N VAL A 240 2.90 18.89 -6.27
CA VAL A 240 3.36 18.31 -5.01
C VAL A 240 4.34 17.17 -5.29
N ARG A 241 5.43 17.15 -4.52
CA ARG A 241 6.43 16.07 -4.52
C ARG A 241 6.44 15.40 -3.14
N THR A 242 5.56 14.43 -2.90
CA THR A 242 5.54 13.60 -1.70
C THR A 242 6.19 12.22 -1.91
N THR A 243 7.32 11.95 -1.25
CA THR A 243 7.97 10.62 -1.28
C THR A 243 7.13 9.47 -0.72
N PRO A 244 6.25 9.65 0.31
CA PRO A 244 5.49 8.55 0.91
C PRO A 244 4.61 7.73 -0.05
N VAL A 245 4.27 8.27 -1.22
CA VAL A 245 3.44 7.58 -2.22
C VAL A 245 4.25 6.76 -3.24
N ALA A 246 5.59 6.80 -3.21
CA ALA A 246 6.42 6.03 -4.15
C ALA A 246 6.23 4.51 -4.01
N CYS A 247 6.14 4.00 -2.77
CA CYS A 247 5.86 2.58 -2.54
C CYS A 247 4.45 2.18 -3.00
N SER A 248 3.47 3.08 -2.82
CA SER A 248 2.11 2.87 -3.33
C SER A 248 2.06 2.86 -4.85
N ALA A 249 2.78 3.77 -5.52
CA ALA A 249 2.91 3.78 -6.98
C ALA A 249 3.51 2.48 -7.51
N ASN A 250 4.59 2.00 -6.88
CA ASN A 250 5.21 0.75 -7.26
C ASN A 250 4.27 -0.45 -7.06
N LEU A 251 3.59 -0.52 -5.91
CA LEU A 251 2.61 -1.57 -5.61
C LEU A 251 1.46 -1.57 -6.62
N ALA A 252 0.88 -0.39 -6.90
CA ALA A 252 -0.20 -0.24 -7.87
C ALA A 252 0.23 -0.68 -9.28
N GLY A 253 1.42 -0.24 -9.73
CA GLY A 253 1.99 -0.62 -11.02
C GLY A 253 2.13 -2.13 -11.17
N PHE A 254 2.75 -2.80 -10.20
CA PHE A 254 2.87 -4.27 -10.20
C PHE A 254 1.51 -4.98 -10.16
N THR A 255 0.56 -4.47 -9.39
CA THR A 255 -0.80 -5.01 -9.36
C THR A 255 -1.51 -4.89 -10.70
N LEU A 256 -1.41 -3.76 -11.39
CA LEU A 256 -2.00 -3.57 -12.72
C LEU A 256 -1.37 -4.48 -13.77
N MET A 257 -0.05 -4.70 -13.70
CA MET A 257 0.62 -5.67 -14.58
C MET A 257 0.16 -7.10 -14.31
N MET A 258 0.04 -7.51 -13.04
CA MET A 258 -0.52 -8.82 -12.67
C MET A 258 -1.94 -9.01 -13.22
N ILE A 259 -2.78 -7.97 -13.10
CA ILE A 259 -4.16 -7.99 -13.60
C ILE A 259 -4.20 -8.14 -15.12
N SER A 260 -3.44 -7.30 -15.83
CA SER A 260 -3.37 -7.33 -17.30
C SER A 260 -2.92 -8.69 -17.81
N HIS A 261 -1.81 -9.22 -17.25
CA HIS A 261 -1.28 -10.52 -17.62
C HIS A 261 -2.25 -11.66 -17.30
N PHE A 262 -2.97 -11.58 -16.16
CA PHE A 262 -3.98 -12.56 -15.81
C PHE A 262 -5.10 -12.62 -16.86
N GLN A 263 -5.62 -11.46 -17.26
CA GLN A 263 -6.74 -11.38 -18.21
C GLN A 263 -6.37 -11.82 -19.62
N THR A 264 -5.13 -11.58 -20.06
CA THR A 264 -4.63 -12.10 -21.34
C THR A 264 -4.36 -13.60 -21.28
N SER A 265 -3.84 -14.12 -20.15
CA SER A 265 -3.52 -15.55 -20.01
C SER A 265 -4.73 -16.45 -19.80
N ALA A 266 -5.74 -16.00 -19.04
CA ALA A 266 -6.93 -16.80 -18.73
C ALA A 266 -7.82 -17.07 -19.96
N ASN A 267 -7.71 -16.24 -21.00
CA ASN A 267 -8.56 -16.28 -22.19
C ASN A 267 -7.83 -16.74 -23.46
N ALA A 268 -6.62 -17.29 -23.32
CA ALA A 268 -5.82 -17.81 -24.43
C ALA A 268 -6.27 -19.14 -25.11
N PRO A 269 -7.33 -19.91 -24.72
CA PRO A 269 -7.54 -21.21 -25.36
C PRO A 269 -8.29 -21.24 -26.69
N ASP A 270 -8.82 -20.14 -27.24
CA ASP A 270 -9.46 -20.19 -28.57
C ASP A 270 -9.05 -18.98 -29.42
N HIS A 271 -8.82 -19.21 -30.71
CA HIS A 271 -8.43 -18.23 -31.73
C HIS A 271 -9.44 -17.07 -31.96
N SER A 272 -10.34 -16.81 -31.01
CA SER A 272 -11.20 -15.63 -30.98
C SER A 272 -10.40 -14.38 -30.58
N MET A 273 -10.65 -13.28 -31.30
CA MET A 273 -10.21 -11.95 -30.90
C MET A 273 -10.55 -11.69 -29.43
N PRO A 274 -9.66 -11.04 -28.65
CA PRO A 274 -9.97 -10.66 -27.27
C PRO A 274 -11.26 -9.83 -27.25
N SER A 275 -12.15 -10.15 -26.30
CA SER A 275 -13.40 -9.40 -26.15
C SER A 275 -13.11 -7.91 -25.91
N SER A 276 -14.03 -7.03 -26.32
CA SER A 276 -13.89 -5.58 -26.12
C SER A 276 -13.60 -5.22 -24.65
N ALA A 277 -14.24 -5.91 -23.71
CA ALA A 277 -14.02 -5.73 -22.28
C ALA A 277 -12.58 -6.05 -21.83
N ILE A 278 -11.94 -7.08 -22.41
CA ILE A 278 -10.55 -7.42 -22.09
C ILE A 278 -9.60 -6.33 -22.60
N LEU A 279 -9.85 -5.85 -23.84
CA LEU A 279 -9.05 -4.78 -24.43
C LEU A 279 -9.20 -3.47 -23.63
N ASP A 280 -10.40 -3.17 -23.14
CA ASP A 280 -10.67 -2.01 -22.29
C ASP A 280 -9.90 -2.07 -20.98
N VAL A 281 -9.89 -3.22 -20.29
CA VAL A 281 -9.12 -3.36 -19.05
C VAL A 281 -7.61 -3.34 -19.33
N HIS A 282 -7.14 -3.97 -20.40
CA HIS A 282 -5.73 -3.90 -20.81
C HIS A 282 -5.29 -2.45 -21.05
N ASN A 283 -6.05 -1.68 -21.83
CA ASN A 283 -5.76 -0.27 -22.13
C ASN A 283 -5.82 0.60 -20.87
N LYS A 284 -6.76 0.31 -19.97
CA LYS A 284 -6.83 0.95 -18.65
C LYS A 284 -5.57 0.65 -17.84
N CYS A 285 -5.16 -0.61 -17.73
CA CYS A 285 -3.92 -1.01 -17.05
C CYS A 285 -2.70 -0.32 -17.66
N LYS A 286 -2.59 -0.26 -18.99
CA LYS A 286 -1.50 0.43 -19.71
C LYS A 286 -1.43 1.90 -19.31
N THR A 287 -2.56 2.60 -19.32
CA THR A 287 -2.65 4.01 -18.94
C THR A 287 -2.24 4.23 -17.48
N GLN A 288 -2.77 3.41 -16.57
CA GLN A 288 -2.52 3.56 -15.13
C GLN A 288 -1.09 3.18 -14.73
N VAL A 289 -0.47 2.20 -15.39
CA VAL A 289 0.96 1.88 -15.21
C VAL A 289 1.84 3.05 -15.65
N LYS A 290 1.52 3.72 -16.77
CA LYS A 290 2.24 4.94 -17.20
C LYS A 290 2.16 6.04 -16.14
N ILE A 291 1.00 6.25 -15.53
CA ILE A 291 0.83 7.22 -14.43
C ILE A 291 1.71 6.84 -13.23
N ALA A 292 1.72 5.57 -12.82
CA ALA A 292 2.57 5.10 -11.72
C ALA A 292 4.07 5.30 -12.00
N VAL A 293 4.54 4.99 -13.22
CA VAL A 293 5.93 5.23 -13.65
C VAL A 293 6.26 6.73 -13.63
N ASN A 294 5.37 7.57 -14.16
CA ASN A 294 5.56 9.02 -14.17
C ASN A 294 5.62 9.60 -12.75
N ALA A 295 4.81 9.08 -11.83
CA ALA A 295 4.87 9.45 -10.42
C ALA A 295 6.25 9.13 -9.83
N LEU A 296 6.80 7.93 -10.05
CA LEU A 296 8.15 7.56 -9.60
C LEU A 296 9.24 8.42 -10.27
N ASN A 297 9.07 8.77 -11.54
CA ASN A 297 10.04 9.58 -12.29
C ASN A 297 10.31 10.93 -11.62
N ARG A 298 9.27 11.58 -11.08
CA ARG A 298 9.36 12.89 -10.39
C ARG A 298 10.27 12.89 -9.16
N PHE A 299 10.49 11.71 -8.56
CA PHE A 299 11.34 11.52 -7.37
C PHE A 299 12.67 10.85 -7.68
N SER A 300 12.79 10.19 -8.83
CA SER A 300 13.95 9.36 -9.15
C SER A 300 15.28 10.12 -9.20
N ASN A 301 15.24 11.45 -9.40
CA ASN A 301 16.43 12.29 -9.38
C ASN A 301 16.91 12.63 -7.96
N ALA A 302 15.99 12.65 -6.99
CA ALA A 302 16.30 13.02 -5.60
C ALA A 302 16.60 11.81 -4.71
N PHE A 303 16.08 10.63 -5.06
CA PHE A 303 16.19 9.43 -4.24
C PHE A 303 16.62 8.22 -5.06
N SER A 304 17.81 7.69 -4.80
CA SER A 304 18.39 6.53 -5.50
C SER A 304 17.51 5.28 -5.40
N PHE A 305 16.87 5.05 -4.26
CA PHE A 305 15.95 3.92 -4.09
C PHE A 305 14.70 4.08 -4.99
N VAL A 306 14.17 5.31 -5.15
CA VAL A 306 13.02 5.55 -6.05
C VAL A 306 13.43 5.36 -7.51
N LYS A 307 14.66 5.73 -7.87
CA LYS A 307 15.23 5.41 -9.19
C LYS A 307 15.28 3.91 -9.44
N ALA A 308 15.68 3.12 -8.45
CA ALA A 308 15.69 1.67 -8.55
C ALA A 308 14.26 1.11 -8.71
N LEU A 309 13.29 1.55 -7.89
CA LEU A 309 11.88 1.17 -8.02
C LEU A 309 11.32 1.50 -9.40
N LYS A 310 11.60 2.71 -9.92
CA LYS A 310 11.21 3.11 -11.28
C LYS A 310 11.78 2.16 -12.32
N GLY A 311 13.08 1.86 -12.23
CA GLY A 311 13.76 0.97 -13.17
C GLY A 311 13.12 -0.43 -13.18
N GLN A 312 12.86 -1.00 -11.99
CA GLN A 312 12.18 -2.29 -11.86
C GLN A 312 10.77 -2.26 -12.48
N LEU A 313 9.99 -1.22 -12.18
CA LEU A 313 8.63 -1.08 -12.70
C LEU A 313 8.62 -0.93 -14.22
N VAL A 314 9.51 -0.11 -14.80
CA VAL A 314 9.63 0.07 -16.25
C VAL A 314 10.02 -1.24 -16.94
N THR A 315 11.06 -1.92 -16.45
CA THR A 315 11.50 -3.20 -17.01
C THR A 315 10.37 -4.22 -17.02
N ALA A 316 9.63 -4.33 -15.92
CA ALA A 316 8.48 -5.22 -15.83
C ALA A 316 7.33 -4.81 -16.76
N ALA A 317 7.07 -3.51 -16.89
CA ALA A 317 5.98 -3.00 -17.72
C ALA A 317 6.25 -3.17 -19.21
N VAL A 318 7.51 -3.00 -19.65
CA VAL A 318 7.95 -3.32 -21.01
C VAL A 318 7.77 -4.81 -21.29
N ALA A 319 8.17 -5.69 -20.35
CA ALA A 319 7.98 -7.12 -20.48
C ALA A 319 6.50 -7.58 -20.52
N CYS A 320 5.56 -6.70 -20.17
CA CYS A 320 4.12 -6.94 -20.22
C CYS A 320 3.41 -6.19 -21.36
N ASP A 321 4.13 -5.52 -22.27
CA ASP A 321 3.57 -4.66 -23.33
C ASP A 321 2.72 -3.47 -22.83
N LEU A 322 2.94 -3.08 -21.56
CA LEU A 322 2.21 -2.00 -20.87
C LEU A 322 2.99 -0.68 -20.84
N TYR A 323 4.22 -0.66 -21.34
CA TYR A 323 5.03 0.55 -21.41
C TYR A 323 5.90 0.55 -22.66
N ASP A 324 5.90 1.66 -23.38
CA ASP A 324 6.66 1.83 -24.61
C ASP A 324 7.92 2.65 -24.24
N THR A 325 9.11 2.17 -24.60
CA THR A 325 10.39 2.84 -24.29
C THR A 325 10.63 4.11 -25.10
N ASP A 326 9.83 4.34 -26.15
CA ASP A 326 10.14 5.29 -27.22
C ASP A 326 9.73 6.75 -26.92
N LEU A 327 9.48 7.12 -25.66
CA LEU A 327 9.03 8.47 -25.27
C LEU A 327 9.90 9.16 -24.22
N SER A 328 11.17 8.79 -24.08
CA SER A 328 12.14 9.57 -23.28
C SER A 328 13.30 10.08 -24.13
N ASN A 329 13.03 11.18 -24.86
CA ASN A 329 14.01 12.22 -25.17
C ASN A 329 13.55 13.52 -24.52
#